data_AF-A0A381DHD9-F1
#
_entry.id   AF-A0A381DHD9-F1
#
_cell.length_a   1.000
_cell.length_b   1.000
_cell.length_c   1.000
_cell.angle_alpha   90.00
_cell.angle_beta   90.00
_cell.angle_gamma   90.00
#
_symmetry.space_group_name_H-M   'P 1'
#
loop_
_entity.id
_entity.type
_entity.pdbx_description
1 polymer ?
#
loop_
_entity_poly.entity_id
_entity_poly.type
_entity_poly.pdbx_seq_one_letter_code
_entity_poly.pdbx_strand_id
1 'polypeptide(L)'
;MIGYRGVVNVGPITTEGDGSKKLKAGIYHYETPPKDINDIFPNAKNVGSKSQRKRWIDEKNGNIYEWDYQHGDIEIYNKRGIHQGSINHKTKKEKPAVKGRKTNV
;
A
#
# COMPACT_ATOMS: atom_id res chain seq x y z
N MET A 1 16.17 -8.17 -19.96
CA MET A 1 15.50 -7.36 -18.92
C MET A 1 16.01 -7.84 -17.58
N ILE A 2 16.69 -6.98 -16.82
CA ILE A 2 17.33 -7.38 -15.56
C ILE A 2 16.23 -7.61 -14.52
N GLY A 3 15.90 -8.88 -14.30
CA GLY A 3 14.96 -9.30 -13.26
C GLY A 3 15.62 -9.15 -11.89
N TYR A 4 14.96 -8.42 -10.99
CA TYR A 4 15.34 -8.43 -9.58
C TYR A 4 14.48 -9.44 -8.84
N ARG A 5 15.16 -10.56 -8.55
CA ARG A 5 14.82 -11.74 -7.77
C ARG A 5 13.76 -11.52 -6.69
N GLY A 6 12.66 -12.27 -6.81
CA GLY A 6 11.90 -12.68 -5.65
C GLY A 6 12.73 -13.60 -4.77
N VAL A 7 12.62 -13.43 -3.46
CA VAL A 7 12.97 -14.47 -2.49
C VAL A 7 11.74 -14.68 -1.65
N VAL A 8 10.93 -15.67 -2.03
CA VAL A 8 9.96 -16.25 -1.11
C VAL A 8 10.77 -17.01 -0.07
N ASN A 9 10.68 -16.58 1.19
CA ASN A 9 11.08 -17.42 2.31
C ASN A 9 9.82 -17.67 3.15
N VAL A 10 9.27 -18.86 2.98
CA VAL A 10 8.13 -19.36 3.73
C VAL A 10 8.62 -19.87 5.08
N GLY A 11 8.09 -19.30 6.18
CA GLY A 11 8.08 -19.94 7.49
C GLY A 11 8.06 -18.97 8.68
N PRO A 12 7.65 -19.43 9.87
CA PRO A 12 6.47 -20.24 10.16
C PRO A 12 5.21 -19.37 10.31
N ILE A 13 4.05 -19.91 9.95
CA ILE A 13 2.77 -19.39 10.42
C ILE A 13 2.72 -19.59 11.94
N THR A 14 2.63 -18.50 12.69
CA THR A 14 2.05 -18.51 14.03
C THR A 14 1.12 -17.32 14.14
N THR A 15 -0.17 -17.63 14.22
CA THR A 15 -1.25 -16.67 14.47
C THR A 15 -1.15 -16.15 15.91
N GLU A 16 -1.54 -14.88 16.06
CA GLU A 16 -2.01 -14.19 17.27
C GLU A 16 -0.96 -13.59 18.24
N GLY A 17 -1.18 -12.31 18.55
CA GLY A 17 -0.60 -11.64 19.71
C GLY A 17 0.56 -10.69 19.41
N ASP A 18 0.29 -9.39 19.52
CA ASP A 18 1.19 -8.37 20.08
C ASP A 18 2.69 -8.36 19.66
N GLY A 19 3.03 -7.38 18.81
CA GLY A 19 4.15 -6.49 19.13
C GLY A 19 5.59 -6.98 19.00
N SER A 20 6.12 -6.92 17.78
CA SER A 20 7.52 -6.64 17.42
C SER A 20 8.62 -7.62 17.88
N LYS A 21 9.11 -8.46 16.95
CA LYS A 21 10.43 -9.12 17.08
C LYS A 21 11.47 -8.40 16.21
N LYS A 22 12.45 -7.77 16.86
CA LYS A 22 13.64 -7.18 16.24
C LYS A 22 14.61 -8.28 15.76
N LEU A 23 15.04 -8.21 14.50
CA LEU A 23 16.21 -8.93 13.99
C LEU A 23 17.02 -7.97 13.11
N LYS A 24 18.26 -7.62 13.53
CA LYS A 24 19.16 -6.74 12.76
C LYS A 24 20.09 -7.56 11.85
N ALA A 25 19.73 -7.64 10.58
CA ALA A 25 20.64 -7.89 9.46
C ALA A 25 20.07 -7.15 8.24
N GLY A 26 20.66 -6.00 7.88
CA GLY A 26 20.25 -5.19 6.71
C GLY A 26 18.75 -4.87 6.64
N ILE A 27 18.14 -4.40 7.74
CA ILE A 27 16.68 -4.25 7.85
C ILE A 27 16.18 -3.16 6.88
N TYR A 28 15.74 -3.56 5.70
CA TYR A 28 14.80 -2.76 4.93
C TYR A 28 13.50 -2.73 5.74
N HIS A 29 13.25 -1.61 6.41
CA HIS A 29 12.00 -1.38 7.14
C HIS A 29 10.90 -1.12 6.11
N TYR A 30 10.30 -2.20 5.60
CA TYR A 30 9.04 -2.07 4.88
C TYR A 30 7.92 -2.01 5.90
N GLU A 31 7.08 -0.99 5.77
CA GLU A 31 5.85 -0.94 6.53
C GLU A 31 4.84 -1.92 5.91
N THR A 32 4.21 -2.73 6.77
CA THR A 32 3.12 -3.60 6.34
C THR A 32 1.90 -2.74 6.04
N PRO A 33 1.19 -2.99 4.92
CA PRO A 33 -0.03 -2.26 4.63
C PRO A 33 -1.05 -2.46 5.75
N PRO A 34 -1.84 -1.44 6.09
CA PRO A 34 -2.97 -1.63 6.98
C PRO A 34 -3.97 -2.62 6.38
N LYS A 35 -4.82 -3.25 7.19
CA LYS A 35 -5.80 -4.24 6.71
C LYS A 35 -6.93 -3.57 5.91
N ASP A 36 -7.37 -2.42 6.43
CA ASP A 36 -8.34 -1.50 5.86
C ASP A 36 -7.85 -0.06 6.05
N ILE A 37 -8.49 0.88 5.37
CA ILE A 37 -8.10 2.30 5.36
C ILE A 37 -9.32 3.19 5.63
N ASN A 38 -10.33 2.64 6.31
CA ASN A 38 -11.65 3.24 6.44
C ASN A 38 -11.65 4.47 7.36
N ASP A 39 -10.63 4.60 8.20
CA ASP A 39 -10.38 5.78 9.03
C ASP A 39 -9.99 7.02 8.20
N ILE A 40 -9.51 6.82 6.96
CA ILE A 40 -9.14 7.89 6.01
C ILE A 40 -10.12 7.93 4.84
N PHE A 41 -10.47 6.76 4.31
CA PHE A 41 -11.32 6.58 3.14
C PHE A 41 -12.49 5.66 3.50
N PRO A 42 -13.58 6.21 4.07
CA PRO A 42 -14.66 5.40 4.67
C PRO A 42 -15.35 4.40 3.74
N ASN A 43 -15.30 4.63 2.42
CA ASN A 43 -15.93 3.76 1.43
C ASN A 43 -14.93 2.83 0.70
N ALA A 44 -13.67 2.80 1.15
CA ALA A 44 -12.63 2.00 0.51
C ALA A 44 -12.79 0.52 0.88
N LYS A 45 -12.91 -0.34 -0.14
CA LYS A 45 -12.90 -1.79 0.04
C LYS A 45 -11.65 -2.41 -0.50
N ASN A 46 -11.10 -3.34 0.28
CA ASN A 46 -9.94 -4.12 -0.10
C ASN A 46 -10.30 -5.06 -1.25
N VAL A 47 -9.59 -4.91 -2.37
CA VAL A 47 -9.81 -5.70 -3.60
C VAL A 47 -8.66 -6.68 -3.87
N GLY A 48 -7.91 -7.03 -2.82
CA GLY A 48 -6.72 -7.85 -2.93
C GLY A 48 -5.49 -7.06 -3.35
N SER A 49 -4.63 -7.69 -4.16
CA SER A 49 -3.39 -7.09 -4.62
C SER A 49 -3.35 -7.02 -6.14
N LYS A 50 -2.91 -5.88 -6.69
CA LYS A 50 -2.66 -5.71 -8.13
C LYS A 50 -1.25 -5.20 -8.34
N SER A 51 -0.53 -5.81 -9.28
CA SER A 51 0.90 -5.50 -9.52
C SER A 51 1.74 -5.56 -8.23
N GLN A 52 1.49 -6.57 -7.39
CA GLN A 52 2.14 -6.77 -6.08
C GLN A 52 1.87 -5.65 -5.05
N ARG A 53 0.96 -4.72 -5.33
CA ARG A 53 0.54 -3.69 -4.38
C ARG A 53 -0.80 -4.06 -3.76
N LYS A 54 -0.89 -3.91 -2.44
CA LYS A 54 -2.18 -3.96 -1.75
C LYS A 54 -3.07 -2.85 -2.30
N ARG A 55 -4.30 -3.18 -2.67
CA ARG A 55 -5.21 -2.25 -3.35
C ARG A 55 -6.57 -2.19 -2.66
N TRP A 56 -7.10 -0.98 -2.60
CA TRP A 56 -8.49 -0.70 -2.24
C TRP A 56 -9.17 0.12 -3.33
N ILE A 57 -10.48 -0.01 -3.45
CA ILE A 57 -11.31 0.78 -4.35
C ILE A 57 -12.43 1.42 -3.55
N ASP A 58 -12.65 2.71 -3.76
CA ASP A 58 -13.82 3.40 -3.25
C ASP A 58 -15.05 3.00 -4.06
N GLU A 59 -16.02 2.38 -3.41
CA GLU A 59 -17.22 1.89 -4.09
C GLU A 59 -18.14 3.00 -4.59
N LYS A 60 -18.06 4.22 -4.05
CA LYS A 60 -18.93 5.33 -4.43
C LYS A 60 -18.38 6.12 -5.61
N ASN A 61 -17.10 6.48 -5.56
CA ASN A 61 -16.50 7.36 -6.57
C ASN A 61 -15.56 6.63 -7.56
N GLY A 62 -15.20 5.38 -7.27
CA GLY A 62 -14.31 4.56 -8.10
C GLY A 62 -12.82 4.94 -7.99
N ASN A 63 -12.42 5.70 -6.98
CA ASN A 63 -11.01 5.98 -6.70
C ASN A 63 -10.28 4.69 -6.33
N ILE A 64 -9.01 4.63 -6.68
CA ILE A 64 -8.12 3.50 -6.46
C ILE A 64 -7.06 3.94 -5.46
N TYR A 65 -6.84 3.13 -4.44
CA TYR A 65 -5.83 3.35 -3.42
C TYR A 65 -4.83 2.21 -3.44
N GLU A 66 -3.55 2.50 -3.45
CA GLU A 66 -2.49 1.49 -3.48
C GLU A 66 -1.46 1.72 -2.40
N TRP A 67 -0.99 0.64 -1.78
CA TRP A 67 0.10 0.74 -0.82
C TRP A 67 1.44 0.93 -1.51
N ASP A 68 2.18 1.95 -1.07
CA ASP A 68 3.57 2.15 -1.43
C ASP A 68 4.50 1.52 -0.37
N TYR A 69 4.97 0.30 -0.65
CA TYR A 69 5.91 -0.43 0.21
C TYR A 69 7.26 0.27 0.40
N GLN A 70 7.63 1.24 -0.45
CA GLN A 70 8.88 1.98 -0.30
C GLN A 70 8.75 3.14 0.69
N HIS A 71 7.58 3.77 0.74
CA HIS A 71 7.37 5.01 1.50
C HIS A 71 6.45 4.84 2.71
N GLY A 72 5.69 3.74 2.80
CA GLY A 72 4.71 3.53 3.86
C GLY A 72 3.48 4.44 3.73
N ASP A 73 3.14 4.82 2.50
CA ASP A 73 2.04 5.74 2.20
C ASP A 73 0.98 5.06 1.32
N ILE A 74 -0.24 5.61 1.34
CA ILE A 74 -1.32 5.25 0.44
C ILE A 74 -1.26 6.18 -0.76
N GLU A 75 -0.92 5.66 -1.94
CA GLU A 75 -0.99 6.38 -3.21
C GLU A 75 -2.43 6.40 -3.73
N ILE A 76 -2.91 7.57 -4.12
CA ILE A 76 -4.30 7.82 -4.50
C ILE A 76 -4.37 8.03 -6.00
N TYR A 77 -5.31 7.35 -6.64
CA TYR A 77 -5.59 7.48 -8.06
C TYR A 77 -7.09 7.67 -8.27
N ASN A 78 -7.47 8.47 -9.27
CA ASN A 78 -8.87 8.55 -9.66
C ASN A 78 -9.30 7.28 -10.45
N LYS A 79 -10.59 7.17 -10.76
CA LYS A 79 -11.14 6.05 -11.56
C LYS A 79 -10.53 5.86 -12.95
N ARG A 80 -9.80 6.85 -13.47
CA ARG A 80 -9.06 6.77 -14.75
C ARG A 80 -7.59 6.37 -14.54
N GLY A 81 -7.20 6.02 -13.32
CA GLY A 81 -5.84 5.65 -12.95
C GLY A 81 -4.87 6.82 -12.90
N ILE A 82 -5.34 8.07 -12.82
CA ILE A 82 -4.48 9.25 -12.76
C ILE A 82 -4.15 9.55 -11.30
N HIS A 83 -2.86 9.67 -10.99
CA HIS A 83 -2.37 9.93 -9.65
C HIS A 83 -2.86 11.28 -9.11
N GLN A 84 -3.37 11.28 -7.88
CA GLN A 84 -3.95 12.43 -7.18
C GLN A 84 -3.10 12.88 -5.98
N GLY A 85 -2.05 12.13 -5.63
CA GLY A 85 -1.22 12.38 -4.45
C GLY A 85 -1.11 11.13 -3.60
N SER A 86 -0.52 11.29 -2.41
CA SER A 86 -0.44 10.21 -1.43
C SER A 86 -0.64 10.73 -0.02
N ILE A 87 -1.05 9.83 0.88
CA ILE A 87 -1.29 10.14 2.28
C ILE A 87 -0.59 9.13 3.19
N ASN A 88 0.11 9.64 4.21
CA ASN A 88 0.65 8.79 5.26
C ASN A 88 -0.47 8.34 6.19
N HIS A 89 -0.67 7.03 6.30
CA HIS A 89 -1.82 6.50 7.03
C HIS A 89 -1.76 6.72 8.54
N LYS A 90 -0.57 6.93 9.12
CA LYS A 90 -0.36 7.18 10.56
C LYS A 90 -0.47 8.66 10.88
N THR A 91 0.27 9.49 10.14
CA THR A 91 0.39 10.93 10.43
C THR A 91 -0.65 11.78 9.69
N LYS A 92 -1.42 11.19 8.77
CA LYS A 92 -2.37 11.86 7.87
C LYS A 92 -1.73 12.98 7.03
N LYS A 93 -0.41 12.92 6.82
CA LYS A 93 0.30 13.92 6.01
C LYS A 93 0.10 13.61 4.53
N GLU A 94 -0.35 14.60 3.78
CA GLU A 94 -0.57 14.49 2.34
C GLU A 94 0.65 14.95 1.53
N LYS A 95 0.80 14.35 0.35
CA LYS A 95 1.79 14.70 -0.68
C LYS A 95 1.05 15.00 -1.99
N PRO A 96 1.51 16.00 -2.75
CA PRO A 96 0.80 16.46 -3.94
C PRO A 96 0.84 15.44 -5.09
N ALA A 97 -0.08 15.62 -6.04
CA ALA A 97 -0.12 14.83 -7.26
C ALA A 97 1.15 14.99 -8.11
N VAL A 98 1.79 13.87 -8.46
CA VAL A 98 2.84 13.81 -9.47
C VAL A 98 2.23 13.71 -10.88
N LYS A 99 2.38 14.77 -11.69
CA LYS A 99 1.89 14.82 -13.07
C LYS A 99 2.48 13.68 -13.91
N GLY A 100 1.64 12.99 -14.66
CA GLY A 100 2.05 11.89 -15.55
C GLY A 100 2.13 10.52 -14.87
N ARG A 101 2.11 10.44 -13.53
CA ARG A 101 2.03 9.15 -12.82
C ARG A 101 0.65 8.53 -13.01
N LYS A 102 0.63 7.24 -13.33
CA LYS A 102 -0.60 6.46 -13.57
C LYS A 102 -0.52 5.08 -12.91
N THR A 103 -1.68 4.52 -12.61
CA THR A 103 -1.85 3.10 -12.26
C THR A 103 -2.72 2.40 -13.29
N ASN A 104 -2.59 1.07 -13.34
CA ASN A 104 -3.48 0.25 -14.14
C ASN A 104 -4.83 0.17 -13.44
N VAL A 105 -5.89 0.68 -14.09
CA VAL A 105 -7.27 0.55 -13.61
C VAL A 105 -7.70 -0.91 -13.60
#